data_AF-A0AAW9EDF9-F1
#
_entry.id   AF-A0AAW9EDF9-F1
#
_cell.length_a   1.000
_cell.length_b   1.000
_cell.length_c   1.000
_cell.angle_alpha   90.00
_cell.angle_beta   90.00
_cell.angle_gamma   90.00
#
_symmetry.space_group_name_H-M   'P 1'
#
loop_
_entity.id
_entity.type
_entity.pdbx_description
1 polymer ?
#
loop_
_entity_poly.entity_id
_entity_poly.type
_entity_poly.pdbx_seq_one_letter_code
_entity_poly.pdbx_strand_id
1 'polypeptide(L)'
;HQIETASGAVLKARSVIIATGAKWRNMNVPGEEQYRTKGVTYCPHCDGPLFKGKRVAVIGGGNSGVEAAIDLAGVVEHVTLLE
;
A
#
# COMPACT_ATOMS: atom_id res chain seq x y z
N HIS A 1 -23.70 -17.50 14.91
CA HIS A 1 -22.24 -17.52 14.74
C HIS A 1 -21.54 -17.30 16.07
N GLN A 2 -20.36 -17.91 16.26
CA GLN A 2 -19.46 -17.67 17.40
C GLN A 2 -18.14 -17.10 16.88
N ILE A 3 -17.60 -16.09 17.56
CA ILE A 3 -16.30 -15.48 17.23
C ILE A 3 -15.44 -15.53 18.49
N GLU A 4 -14.26 -16.13 18.36
CA GLU A 4 -13.24 -16.17 19.40
C GLU A 4 -12.29 -14.99 19.21
N THR A 5 -11.98 -14.29 20.31
CA THR A 5 -11.00 -13.20 20.31
C THR A 5 -9.65 -13.70 20.81
N ALA A 6 -8.57 -13.00 20.44
CA ALA A 6 -7.23 -13.31 20.95
C ALA A 6 -7.11 -13.22 22.49
N SER A 7 -8.01 -12.48 23.15
CA SER A 7 -8.12 -12.41 24.61
C SER A 7 -8.83 -13.61 25.25
N GLY A 8 -9.27 -14.60 24.46
CA GLY A 8 -9.96 -15.80 24.92
C GLY A 8 -11.47 -15.63 25.14
N ALA A 9 -12.06 -14.49 24.78
CA ALA A 9 -13.50 -14.27 24.89
C ALA A 9 -14.24 -14.88 23.69
N VAL A 10 -15.49 -15.32 23.91
CA VAL A 10 -16.36 -15.87 22.86
C VAL A 10 -17.62 -15.03 22.75
N LEU A 11 -17.84 -14.43 21.58
CA LEU A 11 -19.03 -13.63 21.27
C LEU A 11 -20.02 -14.42 20.41
N LYS A 12 -21.32 -14.24 20.65
CA LYS A 12 -22.40 -14.86 19.86
C LYS A 12 -23.16 -13.79 19.07
N ALA A 13 -23.39 -14.05 17.79
CA ALA A 13 -24.14 -13.14 16.91
C ALA A 13 -25.07 -13.90 15.95
N ARG A 14 -26.19 -13.27 15.57
CA ARG A 14 -27.13 -13.81 14.56
C ARG A 14 -26.56 -13.76 13.15
N SER A 15 -25.80 -12.72 12.83
CA SER A 15 -25.09 -12.52 11.56
C SER A 15 -23.68 -11.96 11.82
N VAL A 16 -22.77 -12.10 10.85
CA VAL A 16 -21.39 -11.59 10.93
C VAL A 16 -21.02 -10.91 9.61
N ILE A 17 -20.37 -9.75 9.69
CA ILE A 17 -19.73 -9.06 8.57
C ILE A 17 -18.23 -9.01 8.85
N ILE A 18 -17.41 -9.51 7.92
CA ILE A 18 -15.95 -9.48 8.04
C ILE A 18 -15.42 -8.27 7.27
N ALA A 19 -14.78 -7.35 7.99
CA ALA A 19 -14.25 -6.11 7.44
C ALA A 19 -12.83 -5.80 7.98
N THR A 20 -11.97 -6.82 8.08
CA THR A 20 -10.62 -6.72 8.70
C THR A 20 -9.58 -6.03 7.82
N GLY A 21 -9.96 -5.55 6.64
CA GLY A 21 -9.07 -4.88 5.69
C GLY A 21 -7.98 -5.80 5.13
N ALA A 22 -6.86 -5.18 4.73
CA ALA A 22 -5.69 -5.84 4.17
C ALA A 22 -4.40 -5.26 4.77
N LYS A 23 -3.30 -6.02 4.67
CA LYS A 23 -1.96 -5.55 5.01
C LYS A 23 -1.18 -5.29 3.72
N TRP A 24 -0.56 -4.12 3.63
CA TRP A 24 0.37 -3.79 2.56
C TRP A 24 1.66 -4.60 2.75
N ARG A 25 2.17 -5.19 1.66
CA ARG A 25 3.44 -5.92 1.69
C ARG A 25 4.58 -4.91 1.65
N ASN A 26 5.55 -5.11 2.52
CA ASN A 26 6.75 -4.27 2.65
C ASN A 26 7.91 -4.86 1.84
N MET A 27 8.88 -4.01 1.48
CA MET A 27 10.14 -4.39 0.85
C MET A 27 11.10 -5.09 1.83
N ASN A 28 10.99 -4.77 3.13
CA ASN A 28 11.83 -5.25 4.23
C ASN A 28 13.31 -4.91 4.04
N VAL A 29 13.59 -3.68 3.60
CA VAL A 29 14.96 -3.18 3.40
C VAL A 29 15.30 -2.06 4.40
N PRO A 30 16.59 -1.87 4.75
CA PRO A 30 17.01 -0.76 5.58
C PRO A 30 16.50 0.58 5.03
N GLY A 31 15.94 1.41 5.92
CA GLY A 31 15.39 2.71 5.57
C GLY A 31 13.91 2.72 5.21
N GLU A 32 13.28 1.59 4.85
CA GLU A 32 11.85 1.57 4.46
C GLU A 32 10.95 2.18 5.54
N GLU A 33 11.06 1.71 6.78
CA GLU A 33 10.25 2.21 7.89
C GLU A 33 10.66 3.63 8.31
N GLN A 34 11.94 3.97 8.23
CA GLN A 34 12.45 5.30 8.57
C GLN A 34 11.89 6.40 7.65
N TYR A 35 11.77 6.08 6.36
CA TYR A 35 11.29 7.00 5.32
C TYR A 35 9.81 6.82 4.97
N ARG A 36 9.10 5.94 5.69
CA ARG A 36 7.64 5.85 5.62
C ARG A 36 7.03 7.21 5.92
N THR A 37 6.03 7.59 5.13
CA THR A 37 5.35 8.91 5.15
C THR A 37 6.25 10.12 4.85
N LYS A 38 7.52 9.89 4.46
CA LYS A 38 8.52 10.91 4.12
C LYS A 38 9.13 10.68 2.73
N GLY A 39 8.51 9.84 1.92
CA GLY A 39 8.98 9.44 0.59
C GLY A 39 8.60 8.01 0.22
N VAL A 40 8.54 7.10 1.20
CA VAL A 40 8.00 5.75 1.00
C VAL A 40 6.48 5.77 1.21
N THR A 41 5.76 5.38 0.16
CA THR A 41 4.29 5.27 0.11
C THR A 41 3.87 3.97 -0.57
N TYR A 42 2.64 3.54 -0.29
CA TYR A 42 2.04 2.33 -0.83
C TYR A 42 0.82 2.62 -1.72
N CYS A 43 0.39 3.88 -1.84
CA CYS A 43 -0.84 4.24 -2.56
C CYS A 43 -0.56 5.36 -3.57
N PRO A 44 -0.44 5.06 -4.88
CA PRO A 44 -0.18 6.08 -5.90
C PRO A 44 -1.32 7.11 -5.98
N HIS A 45 -2.58 6.68 -5.83
CA HIS A 45 -3.73 7.58 -5.84
C HIS A 45 -3.75 8.57 -4.67
N CYS A 46 -3.20 8.17 -3.52
CA CYS A 46 -3.22 8.96 -2.30
C CYS A 46 -2.15 10.07 -2.35
N ASP A 47 -0.92 9.70 -2.76
CA ASP A 47 0.25 10.58 -2.63
C ASP A 47 0.82 11.06 -3.96
N GLY A 48 0.42 10.48 -5.10
CA GLY A 48 0.92 10.81 -6.44
C GLY A 48 0.97 12.31 -6.75
N PRO A 49 -0.09 13.10 -6.45
CA PRO A 49 -0.07 14.55 -6.67
C PRO A 49 1.05 15.30 -5.92
N LEU A 50 1.51 14.79 -4.78
CA LEU A 50 2.59 15.39 -3.98
C LEU A 50 3.96 15.30 -4.69
N PHE A 51 4.11 14.37 -5.64
CA PHE A 51 5.35 14.11 -6.37
C PHE A 51 5.39 14.79 -7.75
N LYS A 52 4.51 15.76 -8.03
CA LYS A 52 4.51 16.51 -9.30
C LYS A 52 5.89 17.10 -9.60
N GLY A 53 6.42 16.81 -10.78
CA GLY A 53 7.75 17.26 -11.21
C GLY A 53 8.92 16.68 -10.39
N LYS A 54 8.70 15.58 -9.65
CA LYS A 54 9.75 14.82 -8.97
C LYS A 54 10.03 13.52 -9.72
N ARG A 55 11.16 12.89 -9.40
CA ARG A 55 11.51 11.56 -9.88
C ARG A 55 11.06 10.54 -8.84
N VAL A 56 10.39 9.48 -9.28
CA VAL A 56 9.84 8.43 -8.39
C VAL A 56 10.23 7.04 -8.88
N ALA A 57 10.14 6.05 -7.99
CA ALA A 57 10.30 4.64 -8.31
C ALA A 57 9.03 3.87 -7.92
N VAL A 58 8.68 2.87 -8.73
CA VAL A 58 7.59 1.92 -8.45
C VAL A 58 8.21 0.53 -8.32
N ILE A 59 7.82 -0.20 -7.27
CA ILE A 59 8.39 -1.50 -6.92
C ILE A 59 7.34 -2.59 -7.16
N GLY A 60 7.70 -3.57 -7.99
CA GLY A 60 6.84 -4.65 -8.46
C GLY A 60 6.26 -4.37 -9.85
N GLY A 61 6.40 -5.33 -10.75
CA GLY A 61 5.97 -5.32 -12.16
C GLY A 61 4.71 -6.15 -12.44
N GLY A 62 3.97 -6.55 -11.40
CA GLY A 62 2.59 -7.02 -11.57
C GLY A 62 1.65 -5.88 -12.02
N ASN A 63 0.41 -6.21 -12.39
CA ASN A 63 -0.55 -5.24 -12.95
C ASN A 63 -0.66 -3.96 -12.12
N SER A 64 -0.84 -4.07 -10.79
CA SER A 64 -0.96 -2.90 -9.93
C SER A 64 0.28 -1.98 -9.95
N GLY A 65 1.48 -2.54 -10.07
CA GLY A 65 2.71 -1.75 -10.14
C GLY A 65 2.89 -1.12 -11.52
N VAL A 66 2.63 -1.86 -12.59
CA VAL A 66 2.70 -1.31 -13.96
C VAL A 66 1.66 -0.23 -14.19
N GLU A 67 0.41 -0.42 -13.75
CA GLU A 67 -0.63 0.60 -13.83
C GLU A 67 -0.29 1.83 -12.98
N ALA A 68 0.25 1.64 -11.77
CA ALA A 68 0.71 2.76 -10.94
C ALA A 68 1.83 3.55 -11.62
N ALA A 69 2.76 2.87 -12.30
CA ALA A 69 3.82 3.54 -13.05
C ALA A 69 3.28 4.35 -14.24
N ILE A 70 2.29 3.81 -14.96
CA ILE A 70 1.61 4.51 -16.06
C ILE A 70 0.84 5.74 -15.55
N ASP A 71 0.10 5.60 -14.45
CA ASP A 71 -0.64 6.70 -13.82
C ASP A 71 0.31 7.83 -13.37
N LEU A 72 1.35 7.47 -12.62
CA LEU A 72 2.34 8.44 -12.12
C LEU A 72 3.12 9.12 -13.25
N ALA A 73 3.39 8.43 -14.37
CA ALA A 73 4.09 9.00 -15.52
C ALA A 73 3.37 10.22 -16.13
N GLY A 74 2.06 10.37 -15.92
CA GLY A 74 1.31 11.56 -16.33
C GLY A 74 1.48 12.77 -15.42
N VAL A 75 2.06 12.60 -14.23
CA VAL A 75 2.11 13.63 -13.17
C VAL A 75 3.55 13.99 -12.78
N VAL A 76 4.45 13.01 -12.75
CA VAL A 76 5.82 13.13 -12.24
C VAL A 76 6.82 13.39 -13.38
N GLU A 77 8.06 13.76 -13.05
CA GLU A 77 9.12 14.01 -14.05
C GLU A 77 9.60 12.70 -14.70
N HIS A 78 9.74 11.64 -13.90
CA HIS A 78 10.25 10.36 -14.36
C HIS A 78 9.83 9.25 -13.40
N VAL A 79 9.46 8.09 -13.95
CA VAL A 79 9.18 6.86 -13.19
C VAL A 79 10.23 5.80 -13.54
N THR A 80 10.84 5.20 -12.53
CA THR A 80 11.63 3.96 -12.68
C THR A 80 10.83 2.80 -12.11
N LEU A 81 10.53 1.78 -12.92
CA LEU A 81 9.90 0.54 -12.45
C LEU A 81 10.98 -0.50 -12.15
N LEU A 82 10.91 -1.13 -10.98
CA LEU A 82 11.80 -2.21 -10.54
C LEU A 82 10.99 -3.48 -10.35
N GLU A 83 11.42 -4.58 -11.01
CA GLU A 83 10.89 -5.94 -10.87
C GLU A 83 11.99 -6.87 -10.37
#